data_AF-A0A0S6V084-F1
#
_entry.id   AF-A0A0S6V084-F1
#
_cell.length_a   1.000
_cell.length_b   1.000
_cell.length_c   1.000
_cell.angle_alpha   90.00
_cell.angle_beta   90.00
_cell.angle_gamma   90.00
#
_symmetry.space_group_name_H-M   'P 1'
#
loop_
_entity.id
_entity.type
_entity.pdbx_description
1 polymer ?
#
loop_
_entity_poly.entity_id
_entity_poly.type
_entity_poly.pdbx_seq_one_letter_code
_entity_poly.pdbx_strand_id
1 'polypeptide(L)'
;MIDTYGKMQLMDRVIVDDGVAKVIDLGFHAFDEFFKMTDEIGLLKEAARRHVAPMILFLADTDRVSARAHEMLRGQIPRMNLVTVDNEYVVRGELPPAMGGGRLFRLPALPGFLKTYIDRLNFSFTGYLRQEKDSSTELHQWTRRNYIAFRELELSLILQRS
;
A
#
# COMPACT_ATOMS: atom_id res chain seq x y z
N MET A 1 -7.06 17.15 -18.48
CA MET A 1 -6.56 16.03 -19.29
C MET A 1 -5.04 16.10 -19.23
N ILE A 2 -4.40 15.22 -18.46
CA ILE A 2 -2.92 15.17 -18.45
C ILE A 2 -2.52 14.46 -19.75
N ASP A 3 -1.81 15.18 -20.62
CA ASP A 3 -1.27 14.69 -21.88
C ASP A 3 -0.35 13.47 -21.64
N THR A 4 -0.28 12.55 -22.60
CA THR A 4 0.52 11.30 -22.55
C THR A 4 1.95 11.58 -22.10
N TYR A 5 2.51 12.73 -22.47
CA TYR A 5 3.81 13.21 -22.02
C TYR A 5 3.92 13.36 -20.50
N GLY A 6 2.92 13.98 -19.85
CA GLY A 6 2.90 14.15 -18.39
C GLY A 6 2.75 12.82 -17.65
N LYS A 7 2.02 11.87 -18.24
CA LYS A 7 1.91 10.50 -17.72
C LYS A 7 3.26 9.77 -17.80
N MET A 8 3.95 9.85 -18.95
CA MET A 8 5.29 9.27 -19.11
C MET A 8 6.30 9.88 -18.14
N GLN A 9 6.30 11.20 -17.97
CA GLN A 9 7.22 11.88 -17.04
C GLN A 9 7.01 11.46 -15.59
N LEU A 10 5.75 11.27 -15.17
CA LEU A 10 5.44 10.71 -13.84
C LEU A 10 5.99 9.29 -13.71
N MET A 11 5.72 8.42 -14.70
CA MET A 11 6.14 7.02 -14.66
C MET A 11 7.66 6.89 -14.64
N ASP A 12 8.37 7.64 -15.49
CA ASP A 12 9.83 7.64 -15.53
C ASP A 12 10.42 8.01 -14.16
N ARG A 13 9.84 9.01 -13.49
CA ARG A 13 10.25 9.41 -12.14
C ARG A 13 10.00 8.31 -11.10
N VAL A 14 8.91 7.57 -11.23
CA VAL A 14 8.51 6.51 -10.29
C VAL A 14 9.44 5.29 -10.39
N ILE A 15 9.98 5.01 -11.57
CA ILE A 15 10.82 3.81 -11.82
C ILE A 15 12.32 4.11 -11.83
N VAL A 16 12.74 5.31 -11.41
CA VAL A 16 14.15 5.60 -11.15
C VAL A 16 14.60 4.82 -9.92
N ASP A 17 15.69 4.06 -10.04
CA ASP A 17 16.40 3.47 -8.91
C ASP A 17 17.41 4.47 -8.33
N ASP A 18 16.92 5.38 -7.49
CA ASP A 18 17.71 6.38 -6.77
C ASP A 18 17.91 6.00 -5.29
N GLY A 19 17.59 4.77 -4.91
CA GLY A 19 17.61 4.30 -3.52
C GLY A 19 16.51 4.90 -2.63
N VAL A 20 15.59 5.70 -3.18
CA VAL A 20 14.47 6.28 -2.44
C VAL A 20 13.18 5.53 -2.77
N ALA A 21 12.53 5.00 -1.72
CA ALA A 21 11.21 4.41 -1.85
C ALA A 21 10.18 5.46 -2.29
N LYS A 22 9.45 5.17 -3.37
CA LYS A 22 8.42 6.04 -3.94
C LYS A 22 7.05 5.43 -3.65
N VAL A 23 6.14 6.22 -3.09
CA VAL A 23 4.77 5.81 -2.77
C VAL A 23 3.82 6.65 -3.61
N ILE A 24 2.92 5.98 -4.32
CA ILE A 24 1.81 6.60 -5.04
C ILE A 24 0.55 6.25 -4.28
N ASP A 25 -0.11 7.26 -3.73
CA ASP A 25 -1.47 7.10 -3.23
C ASP A 25 -2.44 7.27 -4.40
N LEU A 26 -3.31 6.29 -4.59
CA LEU A 26 -4.19 6.21 -5.75
C LEU A 26 -5.65 6.20 -5.29
N GLY A 27 -6.31 7.33 -5.51
CA GLY A 27 -7.74 7.46 -5.26
C GLY A 27 -8.58 6.64 -6.25
N PHE A 28 -9.79 6.28 -5.82
CA PHE A 28 -10.77 5.49 -6.59
C PHE A 28 -10.96 6.00 -8.03
N HIS A 29 -11.07 7.32 -8.20
CA HIS A 29 -11.33 7.98 -9.49
C HIS A 29 -10.19 7.83 -10.50
N ALA A 30 -8.97 7.52 -10.05
CA ALA A 30 -7.81 7.32 -10.92
C ALA A 30 -7.45 5.83 -11.07
N PHE A 31 -8.11 4.92 -10.36
CA PHE A 31 -7.73 3.51 -10.28
C PHE A 31 -7.68 2.82 -11.66
N ASP A 32 -8.82 2.82 -12.37
CA ASP A 32 -8.94 2.14 -13.66
C ASP A 32 -8.01 2.74 -14.71
N GLU A 33 -7.98 4.08 -14.80
CA GLU A 33 -7.13 4.79 -15.76
C GLU A 33 -5.65 4.51 -15.50
N PHE A 34 -5.23 4.53 -14.23
CA PHE A 34 -3.85 4.27 -13.85
C PHE A 34 -3.44 2.86 -14.22
N PHE A 35 -4.17 1.83 -13.77
CA PHE A 35 -3.74 0.45 -14.00
C PHE A 35 -3.83 0.05 -15.48
N LYS A 36 -4.86 0.51 -16.20
CA LYS A 36 -4.93 0.35 -17.66
C LYS A 36 -3.70 0.95 -18.35
N MET A 37 -3.34 2.18 -18.00
CA MET A 37 -2.15 2.83 -18.54
C MET A 37 -0.87 2.07 -18.17
N THR A 38 -0.71 1.62 -16.92
CA THR A 38 0.49 0.88 -16.50
C THR A 38 0.66 -0.44 -17.24
N ASP A 39 -0.45 -1.09 -17.61
CA ASP A 39 -0.46 -2.31 -18.41
C ASP A 39 -0.09 -2.00 -19.88
N GLU A 40 -0.72 -0.99 -20.47
CA GLU A 40 -0.46 -0.54 -21.85
C GLU A 40 1.01 -0.18 -22.10
N ILE A 41 1.64 0.51 -21.15
CA ILE A 41 3.06 0.92 -21.26
C ILE A 41 4.03 -0.16 -20.74
N GLY A 42 3.53 -1.27 -20.18
CA GLY A 42 4.35 -2.34 -19.63
C GLY A 42 5.19 -1.92 -18.42
N LEU A 43 4.67 -1.06 -17.55
CA LEU A 43 5.39 -0.44 -16.42
C LEU A 43 6.12 -1.46 -15.55
N LEU A 44 5.47 -2.57 -15.21
CA LEU A 44 6.07 -3.62 -14.36
C LEU A 44 7.34 -4.23 -14.97
N LYS A 45 7.35 -4.42 -16.30
CA LYS A 45 8.50 -4.97 -17.02
C LYS A 45 9.64 -3.96 -17.05
N GLU A 46 9.32 -2.70 -17.29
CA GLU A 46 10.34 -1.64 -17.33
C GLU A 46 10.92 -1.34 -15.94
N ALA A 47 10.09 -1.31 -14.90
CA ALA A 47 10.54 -1.18 -13.52
C ALA A 47 11.53 -2.31 -13.17
N ALA A 48 11.18 -3.57 -13.50
CA ALA A 48 12.06 -4.71 -13.26
C ALA A 48 13.41 -4.59 -13.99
N ARG A 49 13.43 -4.10 -15.24
CA ARG A 49 14.67 -3.81 -15.98
C ARG A 49 15.54 -2.75 -15.31
N ARG A 50 14.91 -1.80 -14.60
CA ARG A 50 15.60 -0.76 -13.83
C ARG A 50 15.86 -1.16 -12.38
N HIS A 51 15.75 -2.45 -12.04
CA HIS A 51 15.93 -2.99 -10.68
C HIS A 51 14.93 -2.48 -9.61
N VAL A 52 13.88 -1.79 -10.05
CA VAL A 52 12.76 -1.39 -9.21
C VAL A 52 11.70 -2.49 -9.24
N ALA A 53 11.26 -3.00 -8.08
CA ALA A 53 10.05 -3.84 -8.05
C ALA A 53 8.88 -3.08 -7.45
N PRO A 54 7.86 -2.77 -8.26
CA PRO A 54 6.63 -2.17 -7.78
C PRO A 54 5.90 -3.14 -6.84
N MET A 55 5.39 -2.60 -5.74
CA MET A 55 4.43 -3.29 -4.88
C MET A 55 3.09 -2.57 -4.94
N ILE A 56 2.02 -3.35 -5.03
CA ILE A 56 0.66 -2.86 -5.01
C ILE A 56 0.08 -3.24 -3.65
N LEU A 57 -0.17 -2.23 -2.82
CA LEU A 57 -0.93 -2.36 -1.57
C LEU A 57 -2.39 -2.07 -1.91
N PHE A 58 -3.19 -3.12 -2.11
CA PHE A 58 -4.60 -2.99 -2.45
C PHE A 58 -5.44 -2.97 -1.18
N LEU A 59 -6.04 -1.82 -0.85
CA LEU A 59 -6.96 -1.70 0.27
C LEU A 59 -8.27 -2.40 -0.06
N ALA A 60 -8.50 -3.55 0.56
CA ALA A 60 -9.70 -4.32 0.34
C ALA A 60 -10.91 -3.68 1.04
N ASP A 61 -12.06 -3.79 0.37
CA ASP A 61 -13.39 -3.55 0.91
C ASP A 61 -14.31 -4.75 0.58
N THR A 62 -15.42 -4.84 1.29
CA THR A 62 -16.47 -5.86 1.18
C THR A 62 -17.40 -5.66 -0.03
N ASP A 63 -17.34 -4.51 -0.69
CA ASP A 63 -18.21 -4.20 -1.81
C ASP A 63 -17.80 -4.91 -3.13
N ARG A 64 -18.72 -4.92 -4.10
CA ARG A 64 -18.50 -5.56 -5.41
C ARG A 64 -17.47 -4.84 -6.27
N VAL A 65 -17.28 -3.54 -6.07
CA VAL A 65 -16.33 -2.72 -6.85
C VAL A 65 -14.91 -3.09 -6.46
N SER A 66 -14.64 -3.19 -5.15
CA SER A 66 -13.40 -3.72 -4.57
C SER A 66 -13.13 -5.15 -5.06
N ALA A 67 -14.12 -6.04 -5.06
CA ALA A 67 -13.96 -7.41 -5.56
C ALA A 67 -13.51 -7.47 -7.03
N ARG A 68 -14.14 -6.67 -7.90
CA ARG A 68 -13.79 -6.60 -9.32
C ARG A 68 -12.40 -5.98 -9.54
N ALA A 69 -12.07 -4.92 -8.79
CA ALA A 69 -10.77 -4.27 -8.85
C ALA A 69 -9.64 -5.23 -8.44
N HIS A 70 -9.84 -6.01 -7.37
CA HIS A 70 -8.89 -7.04 -6.94
C HIS A 70 -8.68 -8.12 -8.00
N GLU A 71 -9.76 -8.61 -8.60
CA GLU A 71 -9.69 -9.60 -9.68
C GLU A 71 -8.92 -9.08 -10.90
N MET A 72 -9.18 -7.84 -11.31
CA MET A 72 -8.44 -7.17 -12.38
C MET A 72 -6.94 -7.12 -12.07
N LEU A 73 -6.56 -6.67 -10.86
CA LEU A 73 -5.17 -6.61 -10.44
C LEU A 73 -4.52 -8.00 -10.38
N ARG A 74 -5.24 -9.03 -9.93
CA ARG A 74 -4.73 -10.40 -9.93
C ARG A 74 -4.39 -10.93 -11.32
N GLY A 75 -5.06 -10.44 -12.37
CA GLY A 75 -4.76 -10.78 -13.75
C GLY A 75 -3.54 -10.08 -14.32
N GLN A 76 -3.25 -8.85 -13.86
CA GLN A 76 -2.19 -7.99 -14.40
C GLN A 76 -0.90 -8.01 -13.57
N ILE A 77 -1.01 -8.20 -12.25
CA ILE A 77 0.08 -8.06 -11.30
C ILE A 77 0.56 -9.44 -10.85
N PRO A 78 1.89 -9.71 -10.86
CA PRO A 78 2.43 -10.93 -10.28
C PRO A 78 1.97 -11.10 -8.83
N ARG A 79 1.58 -12.31 -8.44
CA ARG A 79 1.06 -12.62 -7.09
C ARG A 79 1.95 -12.12 -5.96
N MET A 80 3.26 -12.09 -6.16
CA MET A 80 4.24 -11.65 -5.14
C MET A 80 4.24 -10.14 -4.92
N ASN A 81 3.80 -9.38 -5.93
CA ASN A 81 3.80 -7.92 -5.94
C ASN A 81 2.45 -7.33 -5.51
N LEU A 82 1.39 -8.15 -5.48
CA LEU A 82 0.06 -7.75 -4.99
C LEU A 82 -0.11 -8.17 -3.53
N VAL A 83 -0.25 -7.17 -2.65
CA VAL A 83 -0.56 -7.36 -1.23
C VAL A 83 -1.97 -6.85 -0.98
N THR A 84 -2.85 -7.73 -0.56
CA THR A 84 -4.17 -7.34 -0.04
C THR A 84 -3.98 -6.72 1.33
N VAL A 85 -4.48 -5.51 1.55
CA VAL A 85 -4.52 -4.84 2.84
C VAL A 85 -5.91 -5.03 3.42
N ASP A 86 -5.99 -5.84 4.47
CA ASP A 86 -7.16 -6.04 5.31
C ASP A 86 -7.11 -5.03 6.47
N ASN A 87 -7.76 -3.89 6.26
CA ASN A 87 -7.82 -2.81 7.23
C ASN A 87 -9.13 -2.90 8.00
N GLU A 88 -9.07 -3.26 9.28
CA GLU A 88 -10.26 -3.47 10.12
C GLU A 88 -11.14 -2.21 10.24
N TYR A 89 -10.59 -1.00 10.02
CA TYR A 89 -11.38 0.22 10.01
C TYR A 89 -12.26 0.34 8.75
N VAL A 90 -11.77 -0.18 7.63
CA VAL A 90 -12.41 -0.12 6.31
C VAL A 90 -13.27 -1.36 6.09
N VAL A 91 -12.67 -2.53 6.25
CA VAL A 91 -13.32 -3.84 6.23
C VAL A 91 -14.08 -3.99 7.55
N ARG A 92 -15.28 -3.41 7.63
CA ARG A 92 -16.20 -3.57 8.76
C ARG A 92 -16.87 -4.96 8.74
N GLY A 93 -16.07 -6.02 8.77
CA GLY A 93 -16.51 -7.41 8.61
C GLY A 93 -15.36 -8.35 8.29
N GLU A 94 -15.69 -9.53 7.76
CA GLU A 94 -14.67 -10.48 7.30
C GLU A 94 -14.20 -10.12 5.88
N LEU A 95 -12.89 -10.19 5.65
CA LEU A 95 -12.32 -10.06 4.32
C LEU A 95 -12.93 -11.12 3.39
N PRO A 96 -13.44 -10.73 2.20
CA PRO A 96 -13.97 -11.69 1.24
C PRO A 96 -12.95 -12.80 0.92
N PRO A 97 -13.34 -14.09 0.94
CA PRO A 97 -12.41 -15.21 0.74
C PRO A 97 -11.59 -15.11 -0.56
N ALA A 98 -12.17 -14.54 -1.62
CA ALA A 98 -11.50 -14.31 -2.90
C ALA A 98 -10.23 -13.42 -2.79
N MET A 99 -10.18 -12.52 -1.79
CA MET A 99 -9.09 -11.59 -1.55
C MET A 99 -8.03 -12.11 -0.57
N GLY A 100 -8.34 -13.20 0.15
CA GLY A 100 -7.45 -13.80 1.15
C GLY A 100 -6.40 -14.77 0.61
N GLY A 101 -6.48 -15.17 -0.68
CA GLY A 101 -5.61 -16.20 -1.26
C GLY A 101 -4.19 -15.76 -1.68
N GLY A 102 -3.76 -14.55 -1.30
CA GLY A 102 -2.47 -13.95 -1.67
C GLY A 102 -1.69 -13.44 -0.46
N ARG A 103 -0.74 -12.53 -0.68
CA ARG A 103 -0.07 -11.83 0.42
C ARG A 103 -1.09 -10.94 1.12
N LEU A 104 -1.17 -11.06 2.43
CA LEU A 104 -2.13 -10.33 3.26
C LEU A 104 -1.38 -9.48 4.28
N PHE A 105 -1.74 -8.20 4.34
CA PHE A 105 -1.32 -7.29 5.38
C PHE A 105 -2.54 -6.92 6.21
N ARG A 106 -2.54 -7.29 7.49
CA ARG A 106 -3.64 -6.96 8.41
C ARG A 106 -3.29 -5.71 9.18
N LEU A 107 -4.11 -4.68 9.03
CA LEU A 107 -4.00 -3.42 9.75
C LEU A 107 -5.12 -3.34 10.78
N PRO A 108 -4.82 -3.57 12.07
CA PRO A 108 -5.83 -3.51 13.12
C PRO A 108 -6.36 -2.09 13.28
N ALA A 109 -7.64 -1.96 13.60
CA ALA A 109 -8.26 -0.66 13.83
C ALA A 109 -7.56 0.02 15.01
N LEU A 110 -7.37 1.33 14.91
CA LEU A 110 -6.88 2.10 16.05
C LEU A 110 -7.96 2.11 17.14
N PRO A 111 -7.63 1.85 18.41
CA PRO A 111 -8.58 1.98 19.51
C PRO A 111 -9.29 3.33 19.50
N GLY A 112 -10.63 3.31 19.56
CA GLY A 112 -11.45 4.50 19.32
C GLY A 112 -11.15 5.68 20.25
N PHE A 113 -10.70 5.42 21.48
CA PHE A 113 -10.32 6.49 22.43
C PHE A 113 -9.10 7.29 21.97
N LEU A 114 -8.22 6.72 21.13
CA LEU A 114 -7.05 7.40 20.57
C LEU A 114 -7.41 8.35 19.43
N LYS A 115 -8.62 8.26 18.86
CA LYS A 115 -9.07 9.10 17.74
C LYS A 115 -8.93 10.59 18.05
N THR A 116 -9.37 11.01 19.24
CA THR A 116 -9.28 12.43 19.67
C THR A 116 -7.85 12.93 19.82
N TYR A 117 -6.89 12.03 20.00
CA TYR A 117 -5.48 12.36 20.11
C TYR A 117 -4.82 12.48 18.72
N ILE A 118 -5.12 11.53 17.82
CA ILE A 118 -4.52 11.49 16.48
C ILE A 118 -5.15 12.48 15.49
N ASP A 119 -6.41 12.88 15.70
CA ASP A 119 -7.12 13.84 14.83
C ASP A 119 -6.65 15.30 15.05
N ARG A 120 -5.70 15.54 15.95
CA ARG A 120 -5.15 16.88 16.19
C ARG A 120 -4.33 17.33 14.98
N LEU A 121 -4.52 18.57 14.54
CA LEU A 121 -3.84 19.15 13.36
C LEU A 121 -2.31 19.01 13.37
N ASN A 122 -1.69 19.05 14.55
CA ASN A 122 -0.24 18.99 14.71
C ASN A 122 0.26 17.57 15.05
N PHE A 123 -0.62 16.57 15.02
CA PHE A 123 -0.23 15.19 15.30
C PHE A 123 0.47 14.57 14.09
N SER A 124 1.55 13.84 14.37
CA SER A 124 2.26 13.02 13.39
C SER A 124 2.73 11.76 14.10
N PHE A 125 2.45 10.58 13.53
CA PHE A 125 2.95 9.31 14.06
C PHE A 125 4.48 9.30 14.19
N THR A 126 5.19 9.84 13.19
CA THR A 126 6.65 9.96 13.22
C THR A 126 7.13 10.93 14.30
N GLY A 127 6.44 12.07 14.45
CA GLY A 127 6.74 13.05 15.50
C GLY A 127 6.53 12.46 16.89
N TYR A 128 5.40 11.79 17.08
CA TYR A 128 5.05 11.07 18.31
C TYR A 128 6.11 10.02 18.67
N LEU A 129 6.50 9.13 17.75
CA LEU A 129 7.51 8.11 18.01
C LEU A 129 8.90 8.67 18.33
N ARG A 130 9.25 9.87 17.84
CA ARG A 130 10.53 10.53 18.16
C ARG A 130 10.55 11.16 19.54
N GLN A 131 9.39 11.60 20.04
CA GLN A 131 9.26 12.36 21.29
C GLN A 131 8.83 11.49 22.46
N GLU A 132 7.96 10.52 22.22
CA GLU A 132 7.40 9.64 23.24
C GLU A 132 8.44 8.62 23.71
N LYS A 133 8.75 8.67 24.99
CA LYS A 133 9.69 7.75 25.65
C LYS A 133 8.98 6.57 26.29
N ASP A 134 7.68 6.69 26.55
CA ASP A 134 6.89 5.59 27.10
C ASP A 134 6.41 4.65 25.99
N SER A 135 7.17 3.57 25.81
CA SER A 135 6.84 2.51 24.86
C SER A 135 5.65 1.64 25.28
N SER A 136 5.14 1.79 26.51
CA SER A 136 4.03 1.00 27.03
C SER A 136 2.66 1.54 26.61
N THR A 137 2.59 2.78 26.14
CA THR A 137 1.34 3.39 25.69
C THR A 137 0.71 2.63 24.51
N GLU A 138 -0.61 2.55 24.50
CA GLU A 138 -1.39 1.85 23.45
C GLU A 138 -1.07 2.35 22.04
N LEU A 139 -0.93 3.67 21.87
CA LEU A 139 -0.58 4.27 20.59
C LEU A 139 0.85 3.89 20.14
N HIS A 140 1.81 3.85 21.06
CA HIS A 140 3.16 3.40 20.75
C HIS A 140 3.17 1.92 20.36
N GLN A 141 2.51 1.06 21.12
CA GLN A 141 2.43 -0.37 20.82
C GLN A 141 1.72 -0.64 19.48
N TRP A 142 0.61 0.04 19.22
CA TRP A 142 -0.10 -0.04 17.94
C TRP A 142 0.80 0.42 16.77
N THR A 143 1.44 1.59 16.90
CA THR A 143 2.31 2.13 15.83
C THR A 143 3.51 1.22 15.58
N ARG A 144 4.17 0.74 16.66
CA ARG A 144 5.32 -0.16 16.56
C ARG A 144 4.97 -1.49 15.89
N ARG A 145 3.84 -2.10 16.26
CA ARG A 145 3.37 -3.36 15.63
C ARG A 145 3.18 -3.18 14.13
N ASN A 146 2.50 -2.12 13.71
CA ASN A 146 2.26 -1.84 12.29
C ASN A 146 3.55 -1.53 11.53
N TYR A 147 4.47 -0.76 12.13
CA TYR A 147 5.78 -0.50 11.53
C TYR A 147 6.58 -1.79 11.28
N ILE A 148 6.60 -2.70 12.26
CA ILE A 148 7.27 -4.00 12.12
C ILE A 148 6.62 -4.81 10.99
N ALA A 149 5.29 -4.87 10.94
CA ALA A 149 4.59 -5.60 9.89
C ALA A 149 4.89 -5.04 8.48
N PHE A 150 5.01 -3.72 8.31
CA PHE A 150 5.47 -3.11 7.06
C PHE A 150 6.94 -3.46 6.73
N ARG A 151 7.82 -3.50 7.74
CA ARG A 151 9.23 -3.89 7.55
C ARG A 151 9.37 -5.35 7.16
N GLU A 152 8.53 -6.24 7.68
CA GLU A 152 8.50 -7.65 7.27
C GLU A 152 8.04 -7.80 5.81
N LEU A 153 7.07 -6.99 5.36
CA LEU A 153 6.69 -6.95 3.95
C LEU A 153 7.87 -6.54 3.06
N GLU A 154 8.65 -5.54 3.48
CA GLU A 154 9.86 -5.09 2.77
C GLU A 154 10.94 -6.19 2.74
N LEU A 155 11.27 -6.78 3.89
CA LEU A 155 12.29 -7.83 4.00
C LEU A 155 11.95 -9.06 3.17
N SER A 156 10.68 -9.50 3.20
CA SER A 156 10.25 -10.64 2.39
C SER A 156 10.43 -10.42 0.89
N LEU A 157 10.37 -9.17 0.40
CA LEU A 157 10.68 -8.86 -1.00
C LEU A 157 12.17 -8.95 -1.29
N ILE A 158 13.02 -8.43 -0.40
CA ILE A 158 14.47 -8.41 -0.59
C ILE A 158 14.99 -9.85 -0.66
N LEU A 159 14.52 -10.70 0.26
CA LEU A 159 14.90 -12.12 0.32
C LEU A 159 14.39 -12.92 -0.88
N GLN A 160 13.29 -12.51 -1.52
CA GLN A 160 12.76 -13.15 -2.73
C GLN A 160 13.53 -12.78 -4.01
N ARG A 161 14.38 -11.77 -3.97
CA ARG A 161 15.24 -11.37 -5.10
C ARG A 161 16.67 -11.91 -5.00
N SER A 162 16.99 -12.62 -3.91
CA SER A 162 18.29 -13.27 -3.66
C SER A 162 18.30 -14.67 -4.27
#